data_AF-A0A7I7LCC9-F1
#
_entry.id   AF-A0A7I7LCC9-F1
#
_cell.length_a   1.000
_cell.length_b   1.000
_cell.length_c   1.000
_cell.angle_alpha   90.00
_cell.angle_beta   90.00
_cell.angle_gamma   90.00
#
_symmetry.space_group_name_H-M   'P 1'
#
loop_
_entity.id
_entity.type
_entity.pdbx_description
1 polymer ?
#
loop_
_entity_poly.entity_id
_entity_poly.type
_entity_poly.pdbx_seq_one_letter_code
_entity_poly.pdbx_strand_id
1 'polypeptide(L)' 'MGVGGAGGQGGQANAGGGTGTGGEGGDGGDAGLIGDGGNGGNAGTDTDGTPTGDPGTGGTGGTLLGANGNAGLG' A
#
# COMPACT_ATOMS: atom_id res chain seq x y z
N MET A 1 10.27 -8.58 -18.15
CA MET A 1 8.89 -9.11 -18.05
C MET A 1 8.64 -9.34 -16.57
N GLY A 2 7.80 -8.54 -15.93
CA GLY A 2 7.59 -8.65 -14.49
C GLY A 2 6.51 -7.68 -14.02
N VAL A 3 5.59 -8.20 -13.23
CA VAL A 3 4.56 -7.40 -12.53
C VAL A 3 5.19 -6.69 -11.34
N GLY A 4 4.65 -5.52 -11.01
CA GLY A 4 4.99 -4.80 -9.80
C GLY A 4 4.52 -5.56 -8.55
N GLY A 5 5.37 -5.66 -7.52
CA GLY A 5 5.00 -6.30 -6.26
C GLY A 5 3.99 -5.45 -5.48
N ALA A 6 3.08 -6.07 -4.73
CA ALA A 6 2.16 -5.31 -3.86
C ALA A 6 2.91 -4.61 -2.72
N GLY A 7 2.43 -3.44 -2.33
CA GLY A 7 2.88 -2.70 -1.16
C GLY A 7 2.52 -3.41 0.14
N GLY A 8 3.36 -3.26 1.16
CA GLY A 8 3.11 -3.83 2.49
C GLY A 8 2.01 -3.09 3.24
N GLN A 9 1.25 -3.79 4.09
CA GLN A 9 0.24 -3.15 4.94
C GLN A 9 0.89 -2.28 6.02
N GLY A 10 0.25 -1.15 6.34
CA GLY A 10 0.64 -0.33 7.48
C GLY A 10 0.43 -1.07 8.80
N GLY A 11 1.38 -0.92 9.73
CA GLY A 11 1.32 -1.59 11.03
C GLY A 11 0.12 -1.13 11.86
N GLN A 12 -0.52 -2.03 12.59
CA GLN A 12 -1.61 -1.67 13.51
C GLN A 12 -1.04 -1.07 14.80
N ALA A 13 -1.75 -0.09 15.35
CA ALA A 13 -1.45 0.38 16.69
C ALA A 13 -1.71 -0.71 17.73
N ASN A 14 -0.76 -0.88 18.65
CA ASN A 14 -0.88 -1.87 19.71
C ASN A 14 -1.73 -1.28 20.86
N ALA A 15 -2.77 -2.00 21.29
CA ALA A 15 -3.75 -1.56 22.29
C ALA A 15 -3.20 -1.32 23.72
N GLY A 16 -1.87 -1.36 23.90
CA GLY A 16 -1.21 -1.45 25.21
C GLY A 16 -0.54 -0.19 25.75
N GLY A 17 -0.52 0.95 25.05
CA GLY A 17 0.14 2.14 25.59
C GLY A 17 0.13 3.37 24.69
N GLY A 18 -0.90 4.22 24.84
CA GLY A 18 -1.01 5.53 24.18
C GLY A 18 -1.97 5.55 23.00
N THR A 19 -2.24 6.75 22.46
CA THR A 19 -3.05 7.03 21.26
C THR A 19 -2.37 6.49 19.99
N GLY A 20 -1.92 5.23 20.02
CA GLY A 20 -1.12 4.65 18.96
C GLY A 20 -1.85 4.80 17.64
N THR A 21 -1.22 5.49 16.71
CA THR A 21 -1.64 5.55 15.32
C THR A 21 -1.07 4.32 14.62
N GLY A 22 -1.88 3.66 13.79
CA GLY A 22 -1.36 2.72 12.82
C GLY A 22 -0.41 3.42 11.83
N GLY A 23 0.54 2.66 11.30
CA GLY A 23 1.56 3.13 10.36
C GLY A 23 1.05 3.29 8.93
N GLU A 24 1.86 3.92 8.08
CA GLU A 24 1.58 4.10 6.65
C GLU A 24 1.56 2.77 5.88
N GLY A 25 0.70 2.67 4.88
CA GLY A 25 0.75 1.60 3.88
C GLY A 25 1.92 1.80 2.92
N GLY A 26 2.61 0.72 2.54
CA GLY A 26 3.72 0.78 1.60
C GLY A 26 3.24 0.95 0.16
N ASP A 27 4.01 1.64 -0.67
CA ASP A 27 3.71 1.78 -2.10
C ASP A 27 3.79 0.44 -2.84
N GLY A 28 2.93 0.30 -3.85
CA GLY A 28 3.01 -0.78 -4.82
C GLY A 28 4.19 -0.59 -5.76
N GLY A 29 4.85 -1.68 -6.13
CA GLY A 29 5.98 -1.67 -7.04
C GLY A 29 5.58 -1.40 -8.48
N ASP A 30 6.48 -0.79 -9.25
CA ASP A 30 6.31 -0.58 -10.68
C ASP A 30 6.59 -1.86 -11.49
N ALA A 31 5.87 -2.04 -12.59
CA ALA A 31 6.23 -3.00 -13.62
C ALA A 31 7.21 -2.38 -14.63
N GLY A 32 8.02 -3.22 -15.26
CA GLY A 32 9.04 -2.79 -16.24
C GLY A 32 8.45 -2.52 -17.63
N LEU A 33 8.74 -3.39 -18.60
CA LEU A 33 8.26 -3.21 -19.98
C LEU A 33 6.82 -3.71 -20.20
N ILE A 34 6.51 -4.87 -19.63
CA ILE A 34 5.19 -5.52 -19.69
C ILE A 34 4.87 -6.07 -18.30
N GLY A 35 3.65 -5.82 -17.84
CA GLY A 35 3.09 -6.27 -16.55
C GLY A 35 2.31 -5.15 -15.87
N ASP A 36 1.37 -5.50 -15.00
CA ASP A 36 0.64 -4.51 -14.20
C ASP A 36 1.49 -4.06 -12.99
N GLY A 37 1.32 -2.81 -12.59
CA GLY A 37 1.88 -2.30 -11.34
C GLY A 37 1.21 -2.93 -10.12
N GLY A 38 1.94 -3.00 -9.01
CA GLY A 38 1.42 -3.54 -7.76
C GLY A 38 0.46 -2.56 -7.08
N ASN A 39 -0.54 -3.07 -6.36
CA ASN A 39 -1.38 -2.21 -5.52
C ASN A 39 -0.60 -1.73 -4.29
N GLY A 40 -0.86 -0.51 -3.84
CA GLY A 40 -0.37 0.00 -2.56
C GLY A 40 -1.01 -0.73 -1.38
N GLY A 41 -0.30 -0.75 -0.26
CA GLY A 41 -0.79 -1.29 1.00
C GLY A 41 -1.76 -0.34 1.69
N ASN A 42 -2.67 -0.89 2.49
CA ASN A 42 -3.62 -0.11 3.25
C ASN A 42 -2.93 0.60 4.42
N ALA A 43 -3.52 1.71 4.83
CA ALA A 43 -3.19 2.38 6.07
C ALA A 43 -3.36 1.44 7.27
N GLY A 44 -2.44 1.56 8.22
CA GLY A 44 -2.61 0.99 9.55
C GLY A 44 -3.69 1.73 10.32
N THR A 45 -4.36 1.00 11.20
CA THR A 45 -5.42 1.54 12.07
C THR A 45 -4.91 1.82 13.48
N ASP A 46 -5.54 2.77 14.16
CA ASP A 46 -5.43 2.92 15.61
C ASP A 46 -6.09 1.75 16.37
N THR A 47 -6.16 1.87 17.70
CA THR A 47 -6.73 0.84 18.58
C THR A 47 -8.23 0.65 18.39
N ASP A 48 -8.95 1.66 17.90
CA ASP A 48 -10.39 1.64 17.67
C ASP A 48 -10.73 1.17 16.24
N GLY A 49 -9.71 0.88 15.43
CA GLY A 49 -9.86 0.46 14.03
C GLY A 49 -9.99 1.62 13.05
N THR A 50 -9.80 2.86 13.50
CA THR A 50 -9.79 4.03 12.61
C THR A 50 -8.47 4.06 11.86
N PRO A 51 -8.47 4.13 10.52
CA PRO A 51 -7.24 4.31 9.76
C PRO A 51 -6.59 5.65 10.11
N THR A 52 -5.30 5.61 10.44
CA THR A 52 -4.56 6.81 10.87
C THR A 52 -3.26 7.02 10.09
N GLY A 53 -2.75 5.98 9.44
CA GLY A 53 -1.69 6.13 8.44
C GLY A 53 -2.28 6.55 7.09
N ASP A 54 -1.43 7.01 6.19
CA ASP A 54 -1.82 7.18 4.79
C ASP A 54 -1.74 5.83 4.06
N PRO A 55 -2.67 5.52 3.15
CA PRO A 55 -2.54 4.35 2.27
C PRO A 55 -1.40 4.54 1.26
N GLY A 56 -0.72 3.45 0.93
CA GLY A 56 0.32 3.45 -0.09
C GLY A 56 -0.26 3.70 -1.48
N THR A 57 0.50 4.34 -2.35
CA THR A 57 0.13 4.55 -3.75
C THR A 57 0.26 3.24 -4.54
N GLY A 58 -0.50 3.11 -5.63
CA GLY A 58 -0.32 2.01 -6.57
C GLY A 58 0.87 2.25 -7.51
N GLY A 59 1.60 1.18 -7.81
CA GLY A 59 2.73 1.23 -8.75
C GLY A 59 2.28 1.39 -10.20
N THR A 60 3.17 1.88 -11.05
CA THR A 60 2.95 2.10 -12.48
C THR A 60 2.98 0.77 -13.23
N GLY A 61 2.07 0.60 -14.20
CA GLY A 61 2.09 -0.51 -15.15
C GLY A 61 3.24 -0.41 -16.16
N GLY A 62 3.51 -1.51 -16.86
CA GLY A 62 4.61 -1.60 -17.80
C GLY A 62 4.43 -0.66 -18.99
N THR A 63 5.52 -0.05 -19.45
CA THR A 63 5.49 1.01 -20.47
C THR A 63 4.82 0.60 -21.79
N LEU A 64 4.94 -0.66 -22.19
CA LEU A 64 4.34 -1.16 -23.42
C LEU A 64 2.94 -1.75 -23.21
N LEU A 65 2.75 -2.47 -22.10
CA LEU A 65 1.47 -3.04 -21.73
C LEU A 65 1.41 -3.32 -20.22
N GLY A 66 0.49 -2.64 -19.55
CA GLY A 66 0.19 -2.85 -18.14
C GLY A 66 -0.73 -1.76 -17.61
N ALA A 67 -1.58 -2.12 -16.67
CA ALA A 67 -2.34 -1.17 -15.88
C ALA A 67 -1.53 -0.72 -14.65
N ASN A 68 -1.78 0.50 -14.20
CA ASN A 68 -1.28 0.93 -12.89
C ASN A 68 -2.02 0.17 -11.79
N GLY A 69 -1.32 -0.12 -10.70
CA GLY A 69 -1.92 -0.60 -9.48
C GLY A 69 -2.77 0.47 -8.82
N ASN A 70 -3.68 0.03 -7.96
CA ASN A 70 -4.54 0.91 -7.17
C ASN A 70 -3.82 1.33 -5.89
N ALA A 71 -4.18 2.50 -5.37
CA ALA A 71 -3.80 2.87 -4.01
C ALA A 71 -4.43 1.91 -3.00
N GLY A 72 -3.77 1.78 -1.85
CA GLY A 72 -4.34 1.08 -0.69
C GLY A 72 -5.56 1.79 -0.13
N LEU A 73 -6.26 1.11 0.77
CA LEU A 73 -7.41 1.64 1.49
C LEU A 73 -6.99 2.25 2.83
N GLY A 74 -7.79 3.18 3.33
CA GLY A 74 -7.74 3.69 4.68
C GLY A 74 -9.14 4.08 5.13
#